data_AF-A0A819NGC3-F1
#
_entry.id   AF-A0A819NGC3-F1
#
_cell.length_a   1.000
_cell.length_b   1.000
_cell.length_c   1.000
_cell.angle_alpha   90.00
_cell.angle_beta   90.00
_cell.angle_gamma   90.00
#
_symmetry.space_group_name_H-M   'P 1'
#
loop_
_entity.id
_entity.type
_entity.pdbx_description
1 polymer ?
#
loop_
_entity_poly.entity_id
_entity_poly.type
_entity_poly.pdbx_seq_one_letter_code
_entity_poly.pdbx_strand_id
1 'polypeptide(L)'
;MDEPLAKVMDIKSKRKSKWRPTALDTVEMEKLASRKLRMSGKKTMDIAEKLYMKGFISYPRTETNIFPSEINLYPLIQNQVNDQRWGAFAQRVLNDGPQPRNGKNTDKAHPPIHPTRYPDGQLTDEENKLYELIVRHFLACVSKDAQGDETIIKINISNEIFNASGLSIRERNYLDVYIYDKWSEKELPHYELNQTFYPTKIEMVQGETSPPQLLTEADLISLMEKHGIGTDATHAENIAKIQERLYTKLNNDRRFEPEKLGLGLCEGYDKMGHALSKLHLRAELENQLKAVCEGRANPADVLREQIDKYRQVFIVTAAQIQKFDDAMTKYFGLPGQNPPPPPPPPPAPSSGPFGDRINRNQVALPAPSRNNRSNFRIILFVFILAIINNNNNPPARPQQQNRPSGPLQQEQIRPTNNNRVPKCNCNVDAKELTVRKEGPNKGRSFFRCGNNDQCNFFAWKDDAISSFGGDIAPRQYGDNPSNVENKRQKSDNDEDSKQRKCGLCKQTGHIRRNCPSLNF
;
A
#
# COMPACT_ATOMS: atom_id res chain seq x y z
N MET A 1 -29.46 -23.04 29.93
CA MET A 1 -28.21 -23.30 30.65
C MET A 1 -28.41 -22.66 32.00
N ASP A 2 -28.67 -23.48 33.00
CA ASP A 2 -28.94 -22.98 34.34
C ASP A 2 -27.62 -22.48 34.92
N GLU A 3 -27.55 -21.16 35.07
CA GLU A 3 -26.48 -20.42 35.75
C GLU A 3 -25.06 -20.52 35.15
N PRO A 4 -24.76 -19.75 34.09
CA PRO A 4 -23.44 -19.73 33.46
C PRO A 4 -22.41 -18.97 34.32
N LEU A 5 -21.94 -19.60 35.39
CA LEU A 5 -20.93 -19.05 36.28
C LEU A 5 -19.61 -18.83 35.52
N ALA A 6 -19.12 -17.60 35.49
CA ALA A 6 -17.80 -17.26 34.97
C ALA A 6 -16.74 -17.43 36.06
N LYS A 7 -15.59 -18.02 35.71
CA LYS A 7 -14.42 -18.10 36.59
C LYS A 7 -13.23 -17.40 35.95
N VAL A 8 -12.56 -16.53 36.70
CA VAL A 8 -11.30 -15.90 36.29
C VAL A 8 -10.18 -16.94 36.32
N MET A 9 -9.61 -17.23 35.16
CA MET A 9 -8.60 -18.28 34.97
C MET A 9 -7.18 -17.73 34.93
N ASP A 10 -7.01 -16.50 34.44
CA ASP A 10 -5.71 -15.87 34.25
C ASP A 10 -5.87 -14.34 34.22
N ILE A 11 -4.93 -13.64 34.84
CA ILE A 11 -4.83 -12.17 34.80
C ILE A 11 -3.38 -11.84 34.45
N LYS A 12 -3.18 -11.26 33.27
CA LYS A 12 -1.85 -10.86 32.80
C LYS A 12 -1.81 -9.36 32.61
N SER A 13 -0.80 -8.72 33.19
CA SER A 13 -0.44 -7.34 32.88
C SER A 13 0.89 -7.31 32.16
N LYS A 14 0.99 -6.52 31.10
CA LYS A 14 2.25 -6.30 30.36
C LYS A 14 2.39 -4.84 29.97
N ARG A 15 3.64 -4.35 29.96
CA ARG A 15 3.95 -3.03 29.45
C ARG A 15 3.58 -2.95 27.96
N LYS A 16 2.89 -1.89 27.59
CA LYS A 16 2.50 -1.59 26.20
C LYS A 16 2.97 -0.19 25.86
N SER A 17 3.58 -0.03 24.68
CA SER A 17 3.92 1.29 24.15
C SER A 17 3.14 1.57 22.88
N LYS A 18 2.85 2.85 22.66
CA LYS A 18 2.41 3.38 21.37
C LYS A 18 3.53 4.24 20.81
N TRP A 19 4.02 3.84 19.65
CA TRP A 19 5.19 4.46 19.05
C TRP A 19 4.86 5.86 18.51
N ARG A 20 5.74 6.82 18.77
CA ARG A 20 5.71 8.16 18.17
C ARG A 20 5.89 8.08 16.65
N PRO A 21 5.50 9.08 15.85
CA PRO A 21 5.67 9.00 14.39
C PRO A 21 7.15 8.89 13.98
N THR A 22 7.42 8.26 12.84
CA THR A 22 8.75 8.30 12.20
C THR A 22 9.00 9.67 11.58
N ALA A 23 10.23 10.00 11.19
CA ALA A 23 10.50 11.25 10.47
C ALA A 23 9.68 11.32 9.16
N LEU A 24 9.28 12.53 8.78
CA LEU A 24 8.29 12.78 7.74
C LEU A 24 8.93 12.81 6.35
N ASP A 25 8.40 12.02 5.42
CA ASP A 25 8.71 12.10 3.98
C ASP A 25 7.49 12.65 3.21
N THR A 26 7.63 12.83 1.89
CA THR A 26 6.55 13.38 1.05
C THR A 26 5.29 12.52 1.10
N VAL A 27 5.45 11.20 1.00
CA VAL A 27 4.32 10.26 0.93
C VAL A 27 3.51 10.29 2.21
N GLU A 28 4.17 10.23 3.38
CA GLU A 28 3.45 10.28 4.64
C GLU A 28 2.85 11.67 4.90
N MET A 29 3.49 12.76 4.46
CA MET A 29 2.91 14.10 4.50
C MET A 29 1.60 14.18 3.70
N GLU A 30 1.59 13.72 2.44
CA GLU A 30 0.39 13.71 1.59
C GLU A 30 -0.74 12.86 2.21
N LYS A 31 -0.41 11.66 2.69
CA LYS A 31 -1.38 10.75 3.33
C LYS A 31 -1.94 11.35 4.62
N LEU A 32 -1.12 12.00 5.45
CA LEU A 32 -1.56 12.64 6.68
C LEU A 32 -2.41 13.88 6.39
N ALA A 33 -2.00 14.72 5.45
CA ALA A 33 -2.77 15.91 5.06
C ALA A 33 -4.16 15.52 4.49
N SER A 34 -4.22 14.46 3.69
CA SER A 34 -5.51 13.94 3.19
C SER A 34 -6.40 13.42 4.32
N ARG A 35 -5.88 12.55 5.19
CA ARG A 35 -6.65 11.93 6.29
C ARG A 35 -7.05 12.92 7.39
N LYS A 36 -6.16 13.86 7.74
CA LYS A 36 -6.28 14.70 8.95
C LYS A 36 -6.70 16.12 8.65
N LEU A 37 -6.23 16.69 7.55
CA LEU A 37 -6.52 18.08 7.16
C LEU A 37 -7.54 18.18 6.03
N ARG A 38 -7.95 17.05 5.45
CA ARG A 38 -8.87 17.01 4.30
C ARG A 38 -8.33 17.82 3.11
N MET A 39 -7.02 17.84 2.91
CA MET A 39 -6.34 18.47 1.76
C MET A 39 -5.99 17.42 0.71
N SER A 40 -6.14 17.74 -0.58
CA SER A 40 -5.66 16.82 -1.62
C SER A 40 -4.14 16.80 -1.69
N GLY A 41 -3.54 15.72 -2.19
CA GLY A 41 -2.10 15.60 -2.35
C GLY A 41 -1.52 16.76 -3.17
N LYS A 42 -2.18 17.11 -4.29
CA LYS A 42 -1.77 18.25 -5.12
C LYS A 42 -1.76 19.56 -4.31
N LYS A 43 -2.84 19.82 -3.57
CA LYS A 43 -2.96 21.03 -2.76
C LYS A 43 -1.93 21.06 -1.63
N THR A 44 -1.67 19.91 -1.00
CA THR A 44 -0.64 19.75 0.01
C THR A 44 0.74 20.09 -0.55
N MET A 45 1.10 19.58 -1.72
CA MET A 45 2.38 19.90 -2.37
C MET A 45 2.48 21.37 -2.77
N ASP A 46 1.43 21.95 -3.36
CA ASP A 46 1.40 23.38 -3.72
C ASP A 46 1.61 24.29 -2.48
N ILE A 47 1.04 23.92 -1.33
CA ILE A 47 1.20 24.67 -0.06
C ILE A 47 2.59 24.42 0.55
N ALA A 48 3.06 23.17 0.55
CA ALA A 48 4.36 22.82 1.09
C ALA A 48 5.49 23.55 0.34
N GLU A 49 5.41 23.64 -0.99
CA GLU A 49 6.35 24.41 -1.80
C GLU A 49 6.35 25.90 -1.44
N LYS A 50 5.17 26.50 -1.22
CA LYS A 50 5.09 27.89 -0.74
C LYS A 50 5.73 28.08 0.63
N LEU A 51 5.49 27.16 1.57
CA LEU A 51 6.11 27.20 2.90
C LEU A 51 7.64 27.04 2.82
N TYR A 52 8.13 26.17 1.93
CA TYR A 52 9.55 25.99 1.64
C TYR A 52 10.17 27.27 1.04
N MET A 53 9.53 27.88 0.04
CA MET A 53 9.99 29.13 -0.57
C MET A 53 10.04 30.30 0.43
N LYS A 54 9.16 30.30 1.43
CA LYS A 54 9.16 31.26 2.55
C LYS A 54 10.22 30.92 3.63
N GLY A 55 10.89 29.77 3.51
CA GLY A 55 11.92 29.30 4.42
C GLY A 55 11.41 28.75 5.75
N PHE A 56 10.14 28.32 5.82
CA PHE A 56 9.51 27.82 7.05
C PHE A 56 9.63 26.30 7.23
N ILE A 57 9.77 25.55 6.13
CA ILE A 57 10.00 24.10 6.16
C ILE A 57 11.16 23.72 5.24
N SER A 58 11.74 22.54 5.45
CA SER A 58 12.71 21.94 4.52
C SER A 58 12.04 21.52 3.20
N TYR A 59 12.86 21.15 2.21
CA TYR A 59 12.39 20.78 0.88
C TYR A 59 11.36 19.64 0.93
N PRO A 60 10.13 19.81 0.39
CA PRO A 60 9.02 18.89 0.66
C PRO A 60 8.94 17.69 -0.30
N ARG A 61 9.88 17.56 -1.24
CA ARG A 61 9.98 16.43 -2.19
C ARG A 61 11.20 15.59 -1.81
N THR A 62 10.99 14.63 -0.91
CA THR A 62 12.03 13.75 -0.39
C THR A 62 11.45 12.39 0.01
N GLU A 63 12.22 11.34 -0.25
CA GLU A 63 11.95 9.98 0.26
C GLU A 63 12.68 9.73 1.59
N THR A 64 13.42 10.71 2.10
CA THR A 64 14.21 10.59 3.32
C THR A 64 13.33 10.65 4.56
N ASN A 65 13.42 9.59 5.37
CA ASN A 65 12.82 9.54 6.70
C ASN A 65 13.86 9.24 7.79
N ILE A 66 15.11 9.62 7.53
CA ILE A 66 16.23 9.54 8.48
C ILE A 66 16.84 10.94 8.63
N PHE A 67 16.85 11.49 9.83
CA PHE A 67 17.62 12.70 10.10
C PHE A 67 19.13 12.38 10.05
N PRO A 68 19.91 13.06 9.20
CA PRO A 68 21.36 12.88 9.13
C PRO A 68 22.02 13.40 10.42
N SER A 69 23.16 12.80 10.80
CA SER A 69 23.89 13.13 12.04
C SER A 69 24.38 14.57 12.10
N GLU A 70 24.57 15.19 10.93
CA GLU A 70 25.11 16.55 10.79
C GLU A 70 24.06 17.63 11.09
N ILE A 71 22.77 17.29 11.08
CA ILE A 71 21.71 18.24 11.41
C ILE A 71 21.54 18.35 12.92
N ASN A 72 21.88 19.52 13.45
CA ASN A 72 21.58 19.84 14.85
C ASN A 72 20.08 20.17 15.01
N LEU A 73 19.36 19.29 15.70
CA LEU A 73 17.91 19.44 15.93
C LEU A 73 17.56 20.48 17.00
N TYR A 74 18.49 20.86 17.89
CA TYR A 74 18.20 21.77 19.00
C TYR A 74 17.72 23.16 18.53
N PRO A 75 18.38 23.86 17.60
CA PRO A 75 17.90 25.16 17.11
C PRO A 75 16.52 25.09 16.46
N LEU A 76 16.22 24.00 15.75
CA LEU A 76 14.93 23.80 15.08
C LEU A 76 13.78 23.71 16.10
N ILE A 77 14.03 23.04 17.23
CA ILE A 77 13.07 22.92 18.34
C ILE A 77 13.00 24.22 19.13
N GLN A 78 14.13 24.88 19.37
CA GLN A 78 14.21 26.19 20.05
C GLN A 78 13.35 27.24 19.34
N ASN A 79 13.31 27.23 18.01
CA ASN A 79 12.46 28.14 17.24
C ASN A 79 10.96 27.96 17.50
N GLN A 80 10.52 26.83 18.07
CA GLN A 80 9.11 26.52 18.29
C GLN A 80 8.61 26.82 19.70
N VAL A 81 9.48 27.20 20.65
CA VAL A 81 9.13 27.32 22.08
C VAL A 81 8.14 28.45 22.40
N ASN A 82 8.03 29.45 21.52
CA ASN A 82 7.16 30.61 21.72
C ASN A 82 5.73 30.40 21.19
N ASP A 83 5.44 29.29 20.50
CA ASP A 83 4.07 29.01 20.04
C ASP A 83 3.17 28.65 21.22
N GLN A 84 2.00 29.28 21.31
CA GLN A 84 1.07 29.10 22.43
C GLN A 84 0.48 27.68 22.52
N ARG A 85 0.45 26.93 21.41
CA ARG A 85 -0.20 25.63 21.32
C ARG A 85 0.75 24.45 21.59
N TRP A 86 2.04 24.59 21.27
CA TRP A 86 3.03 23.51 21.42
C TRP A 86 4.35 23.94 22.04
N GLY A 87 4.58 25.23 22.29
CA GLY A 87 5.85 25.76 22.78
C GLY A 87 6.30 25.14 24.10
N ALA A 88 5.37 24.95 25.04
CA ALA A 88 5.64 24.25 26.29
C ALA A 88 6.08 22.79 26.07
N PHE A 89 5.58 22.11 25.03
CA PHE A 89 6.04 20.77 24.66
C PHE A 89 7.45 20.82 24.04
N ALA A 90 7.71 21.78 23.14
CA ALA A 90 9.03 21.97 22.56
C ALA A 90 10.10 22.21 23.65
N GLN A 91 9.79 23.01 24.68
CA GLN A 91 10.68 23.20 25.81
C GLN A 91 10.98 21.90 26.58
N ARG A 92 9.98 21.02 26.76
CA ARG A 92 10.20 19.70 27.36
C ARG A 92 11.14 18.83 26.53
N VAL A 93 10.98 18.85 25.20
CA VAL A 93 11.87 18.11 24.28
C VAL A 93 13.31 18.63 24.38
N LEU A 94 13.53 19.94 24.50
CA LEU A 94 14.87 20.50 24.70
C LEU A 94 15.51 20.02 26.01
N ASN A 95 14.74 19.99 27.08
CA ASN A 95 15.21 19.54 28.39
C ASN A 95 15.54 18.03 28.40
N ASP A 96 14.73 17.22 27.72
CA ASP A 96 14.91 15.77 27.60
C ASP A 96 16.01 15.37 26.60
N GLY A 97 16.31 16.24 25.63
CA GLY A 97 17.14 15.96 24.48
C GLY A 97 16.35 15.31 23.33
N PRO A 98 16.48 15.79 22.07
CA PRO A 98 15.74 15.26 20.94
C PRO A 98 16.20 13.85 20.56
N GLN A 99 15.23 12.94 20.42
CA GLN A 99 15.45 11.54 20.06
C GLN A 99 14.62 11.16 18.82
N PRO A 100 15.06 11.55 17.60
CA PRO A 100 14.30 11.32 16.38
C PRO A 100 14.02 9.83 16.16
N ARG A 101 12.77 9.48 15.83
CA ARG A 101 12.43 8.14 15.34
C ARG A 101 12.69 8.06 13.84
N ASN A 102 13.89 7.63 13.47
CA ASN A 102 14.24 7.45 12.06
C ASN A 102 13.54 6.21 11.46
N GLY A 103 13.22 6.32 10.17
CA GLY A 103 12.74 5.23 9.32
C GLY A 103 13.90 4.44 8.71
N LYS A 104 13.80 4.14 7.41
CA LYS A 104 14.75 3.26 6.69
C LYS A 104 15.25 3.83 5.37
N ASN A 105 14.68 4.94 4.91
CA ASN A 105 14.88 5.46 3.57
C ASN A 105 15.66 6.78 3.61
N THR A 106 16.52 6.96 2.62
CA THR A 106 17.23 8.22 2.36
C THR A 106 17.49 8.37 0.86
N ASP A 107 17.24 9.55 0.34
CA ASP A 107 17.62 9.97 -1.01
C ASP A 107 19.08 10.49 -1.09
N LYS A 108 19.77 10.57 0.07
CA LYS A 108 21.13 11.12 0.25
C LYS A 108 21.30 12.59 -0.18
N ALA A 109 20.22 13.31 -0.43
CA ALA A 109 20.23 14.69 -0.90
C ALA A 109 19.50 15.63 0.07
N HIS A 110 18.37 15.19 0.61
CA HIS A 110 17.49 16.00 1.43
C HIS A 110 17.24 15.32 2.78
N PRO A 111 17.14 16.09 3.88
CA PRO A 111 16.67 15.56 5.16
C PRO A 111 15.14 15.36 5.13
N PRO A 112 14.56 14.69 6.14
CA PRO A 112 13.11 14.60 6.29
C PRO A 112 12.44 15.98 6.29
N ILE A 113 11.15 16.03 5.99
CA ILE A 113 10.36 17.26 6.02
C ILE A 113 10.21 17.74 7.48
N HIS A 114 10.72 18.94 7.79
CA HIS A 114 10.75 19.49 9.14
C HIS A 114 10.66 21.03 9.13
N PRO A 115 10.22 21.67 10.23
CA PRO A 115 10.22 23.12 10.31
C PRO A 115 11.64 23.66 10.43
N THR A 116 12.00 24.65 9.61
CA THR A 116 13.30 25.30 9.61
C THR A 116 13.28 26.61 10.40
N ARG A 117 12.14 27.32 10.38
CA ARG A 117 11.96 28.62 11.02
C ARG A 117 10.50 28.82 11.43
N TYR A 118 10.28 29.52 12.54
CA TYR A 118 8.93 29.95 12.93
C TYR A 118 8.44 31.11 12.04
N PRO A 119 7.17 31.13 11.59
CA PRO A 119 6.67 32.19 10.73
C PRO A 119 6.67 33.57 11.41
N ASP A 120 7.35 34.55 10.81
CA ASP A 120 7.41 35.94 11.29
C ASP A 120 6.14 36.75 10.96
N GLY A 121 5.21 36.17 10.19
CA GLY A 121 4.01 36.83 9.68
C GLY A 121 2.83 35.88 9.53
N GLN A 122 1.67 36.42 9.16
CA GLN A 122 0.44 35.66 9.08
C GLN A 122 0.47 34.69 7.89
N LEU A 123 0.35 33.39 8.19
CA LEU A 123 0.05 32.37 7.20
C LEU A 123 -1.44 32.39 6.88
N THR A 124 -1.80 32.00 5.65
CA THR A 124 -3.21 31.68 5.34
C THR A 124 -3.68 30.49 6.19
N ASP A 125 -4.99 30.32 6.37
CA ASP A 125 -5.55 29.23 7.18
C ASP A 125 -5.06 27.85 6.73
N GLU A 126 -4.90 27.63 5.43
CA GLU A 126 -4.46 26.35 4.87
C GLU A 126 -2.95 26.16 4.98
N GLU A 127 -2.16 27.21 4.77
CA GLU A 127 -0.72 27.19 5.06
C GLU A 127 -0.46 26.90 6.54
N ASN A 128 -1.22 27.54 7.44
CA ASN A 128 -1.09 27.34 8.88
C ASN A 128 -1.45 25.91 9.29
N LYS A 129 -2.51 25.32 8.72
CA LYS A 129 -2.89 23.93 8.98
C LYS A 129 -1.79 22.94 8.59
N LEU A 130 -1.19 23.11 7.40
CA LEU A 130 -0.12 22.22 6.95
C LEU A 130 1.17 22.43 7.77
N TYR A 131 1.54 23.69 8.02
CA TYR A 131 2.69 24.03 8.86
C TYR A 131 2.55 23.46 10.28
N GLU A 132 1.38 23.63 10.92
CA GLU A 132 1.09 23.04 12.24
C GLU A 132 1.19 21.52 12.22
N LEU A 133 0.70 20.85 11.18
CA LEU A 133 0.86 19.40 11.03
C LEU A 133 2.34 19.00 10.98
N ILE A 134 3.15 19.69 10.19
CA ILE A 134 4.59 19.42 10.04
C ILE A 134 5.31 19.66 11.38
N VAL A 135 5.06 20.78 12.06
CA VAL A 135 5.68 21.10 13.36
C VAL A 135 5.31 20.08 14.42
N ARG A 136 4.02 19.77 14.59
CA ARG A 136 3.57 18.79 15.58
C ARG A 136 4.15 17.41 15.28
N HIS A 137 4.22 17.02 14.01
CA HIS A 137 4.82 15.75 13.60
C HIS A 137 6.31 15.69 13.92
N PHE A 138 7.05 16.76 13.61
CA PHE A 138 8.46 16.89 13.96
C PHE A 138 8.69 16.77 15.47
N LEU A 139 8.02 17.58 16.28
CA LEU A 139 8.14 17.57 17.74
C LEU A 139 7.77 16.21 18.34
N ALA A 140 6.75 15.55 17.79
CA ALA A 140 6.36 14.21 18.19
C ALA A 140 7.43 13.17 17.84
N CYS A 141 7.99 13.24 16.62
CA CYS A 141 9.03 12.33 16.13
C CYS A 141 10.30 12.38 16.99
N VAL A 142 10.69 13.57 17.45
CA VAL A 142 11.88 13.77 18.30
C VAL A 142 11.62 13.60 19.80
N SER A 143 10.42 13.19 20.20
CA SER A 143 10.04 12.96 21.60
C SER A 143 10.14 11.48 22.00
N LYS A 144 9.44 11.08 23.07
CA LYS A 144 9.35 9.71 23.59
C LYS A 144 8.07 9.02 23.13
N ASP A 145 8.11 7.70 23.04
CA ASP A 145 6.91 6.87 22.79
C ASP A 145 5.96 6.93 23.99
N ALA A 146 4.65 6.89 23.75
CA ALA A 146 3.67 6.80 24.83
C ALA A 146 3.76 5.43 25.53
N GLN A 147 3.61 5.41 26.86
CA GLN A 147 3.77 4.22 27.70
C GLN A 147 2.50 3.94 28.48
N GLY A 148 2.15 2.65 28.60
CA GLY A 148 0.97 2.19 29.31
C GLY A 148 1.09 0.72 29.71
N ASP A 149 0.00 0.21 30.27
CA ASP A 149 -0.13 -1.15 30.76
C ASP A 149 -1.38 -1.79 30.17
N GLU A 150 -1.19 -2.91 29.46
CA GLU A 150 -2.29 -3.71 28.95
C GLU A 150 -2.56 -4.86 29.92
N THR A 151 -3.77 -4.88 30.47
CA THR A 151 -4.26 -5.97 31.33
C THR A 151 -5.21 -6.84 30.53
N ILE A 152 -4.99 -8.15 30.56
CA ILE A 152 -5.82 -9.16 29.88
C ILE A 152 -6.33 -10.12 30.93
N ILE A 153 -7.65 -10.21 31.05
CA ILE A 153 -8.37 -11.10 31.94
C ILE A 153 -8.98 -12.21 31.10
N LYS A 154 -8.67 -13.46 31.45
CA LYS A 154 -9.22 -14.65 30.81
C LYS A 154 -10.24 -15.28 31.74
N ILE A 155 -11.46 -15.49 31.25
CA ILE A 155 -12.53 -16.15 32.00
C ILE A 155 -12.97 -17.44 31.31
N ASN A 156 -13.45 -18.40 32.09
CA ASN A 156 -14.10 -19.61 31.61
C ASN A 156 -15.58 -19.57 31.99
N ILE A 157 -16.45 -19.85 31.02
CA ILE A 157 -17.89 -20.06 31.24
C ILE A 157 -18.22 -21.40 30.59
N SER A 158 -18.60 -22.41 31.39
CA SER A 158 -19.03 -23.73 30.89
C SER A 158 -18.06 -24.37 29.87
N ASN A 159 -16.75 -24.26 30.11
CA ASN A 159 -15.63 -24.69 29.25
C ASN A 159 -15.32 -23.82 28.02
N GLU A 160 -16.06 -22.74 27.79
CA GLU A 160 -15.76 -21.73 26.78
C GLU A 160 -14.89 -20.61 27.37
N ILE A 161 -13.93 -20.12 26.58
CA ILE A 161 -12.96 -19.12 27.02
C ILE A 161 -13.27 -17.76 26.40
N PHE A 162 -13.35 -16.74 27.27
CA PHE A 162 -13.50 -15.35 26.86
C PHE A 162 -12.34 -14.52 27.39
N ASN A 163 -12.01 -13.42 26.70
CA ASN A 163 -10.98 -12.49 27.11
C ASN A 163 -11.53 -11.07 27.18
N ALA A 164 -11.20 -10.36 28.25
CA ALA A 164 -11.37 -8.91 28.35
C ALA A 164 -9.99 -8.26 28.42
N SER A 165 -9.77 -7.23 27.60
CA SER A 165 -8.56 -6.42 27.64
C SER A 165 -8.86 -4.99 28.09
N GLY A 166 -7.95 -4.44 28.88
CA GLY A 166 -7.94 -3.07 29.38
C GLY A 166 -6.59 -2.42 29.16
N LEU A 167 -6.58 -1.10 29.13
CA LEU A 167 -5.38 -0.27 28.92
C LEU A 167 -5.42 0.92 29.87
N SER A 168 -4.35 1.10 30.64
CA SER A 168 -4.07 2.32 31.42
C SER A 168 -2.84 3.01 30.85
N ILE A 169 -2.92 4.33 30.61
CA ILE A 169 -1.82 5.11 30.04
C ILE A 169 -1.05 5.77 31.17
N ARG A 170 0.22 5.39 31.34
CA ARG A 170 1.10 5.97 32.36
C ARG A 170 1.72 7.29 31.89
N GLU A 171 2.18 7.31 30.65
CA GLU A 171 2.88 8.45 30.06
C GLU A 171 2.36 8.70 28.64
N ARG A 172 1.77 9.87 28.43
CA ARG A 172 1.22 10.24 27.11
C ARG A 172 2.31 10.61 26.12
N ASN A 173 3.41 11.21 26.60
CA ASN A 173 4.58 11.61 25.81
C ASN A 173 4.16 12.30 24.49
N TYR A 174 4.56 11.79 23.32
CA TYR A 174 4.27 12.42 22.02
C TYR A 174 2.77 12.75 21.78
N LEU A 175 1.84 12.04 22.43
CA LEU A 175 0.41 12.26 22.29
C LEU A 175 -0.06 13.62 22.83
N ASP A 176 0.75 14.31 23.63
CA ASP A 176 0.41 15.64 24.14
C ASP A 176 0.61 16.75 23.09
N VAL A 177 1.46 16.52 22.08
CA VAL A 177 1.64 17.46 20.95
C VAL A 177 0.96 16.97 19.68
N TYR A 178 0.89 15.65 19.47
CA TYR A 178 0.43 15.04 18.23
C TYR A 178 -1.07 14.69 18.25
N ILE A 179 -1.91 15.72 18.19
CA ILE A 179 -3.38 15.63 18.27
C ILE A 179 -4.04 14.75 17.19
N TYR A 180 -3.29 14.37 16.15
CA TYR A 180 -3.77 13.55 15.05
C TYR A 180 -3.85 12.06 15.41
N ASP A 181 -3.20 11.66 16.50
CA ASP A 181 -3.17 10.30 17.02
C ASP A 181 -3.98 10.18 18.31
N LYS A 182 -4.75 9.11 18.43
CA LYS A 182 -5.51 8.80 19.65
C LYS A 182 -4.99 7.54 20.31
N TRP A 183 -4.91 7.55 21.62
CA TRP A 183 -4.71 6.37 22.44
C TRP A 183 -5.63 6.52 23.65
N SER A 184 -6.61 5.63 23.75
CA SER A 184 -7.71 5.75 24.70
C SER A 184 -7.56 4.70 25.77
N GLU A 185 -7.69 5.13 27.02
CA GLU A 185 -7.77 4.22 28.15
C GLU A 185 -9.03 3.40 28.07
N LYS A 186 -8.90 2.16 28.54
CA LYS A 186 -10.00 1.24 28.71
C LYS A 186 -9.80 0.59 30.07
N GLU A 187 -10.35 1.23 31.09
CA GLU A 187 -10.26 0.71 32.44
C GLU A 187 -11.04 -0.62 32.53
N LEU A 188 -10.43 -1.57 33.23
CA LEU A 188 -11.12 -2.78 33.66
C LEU A 188 -11.30 -2.68 35.17
N PRO A 189 -12.46 -3.11 35.70
CA PRO A 189 -12.62 -3.32 37.14
C PRO A 189 -11.53 -4.25 37.68
N HIS A 190 -11.28 -4.16 38.99
CA HIS A 190 -10.40 -5.12 39.65
C HIS A 190 -11.04 -6.52 39.64
N TYR A 191 -10.26 -7.52 39.25
CA TYR A 191 -10.62 -8.94 39.35
C TYR A 191 -9.52 -9.70 40.06
N GLU A 192 -9.89 -10.75 40.77
CA GLU A 192 -8.95 -11.66 41.45
C GLU A 192 -8.88 -13.00 40.72
N LEU A 193 -7.71 -13.66 40.81
CA LEU A 193 -7.55 -15.00 40.26
C LEU A 193 -8.51 -15.97 40.96
N ASN A 194 -9.15 -16.85 40.19
CA ASN A 194 -10.19 -17.78 40.65
C ASN A 194 -11.50 -17.11 41.14
N GLN A 195 -11.63 -15.78 41.06
CA GLN A 195 -12.90 -15.11 41.33
C GLN A 195 -13.98 -15.68 40.42
N THR A 196 -15.16 -15.90 40.99
CA THR A 196 -16.35 -16.33 40.23
C THR A 196 -17.41 -15.25 40.25
N PHE A 197 -18.14 -15.11 39.15
CA PHE A 197 -19.21 -14.12 39.02
C PHE A 197 -20.21 -14.55 37.94
N TYR A 198 -21.41 -13.98 37.98
CA TYR A 198 -22.43 -14.19 36.96
C TYR A 198 -22.32 -13.11 35.88
N PRO A 199 -22.13 -13.47 34.60
CA PRO A 199 -22.21 -12.52 33.50
C PRO A 199 -23.59 -11.87 33.44
N THR A 200 -23.65 -10.55 33.20
CA THR A 200 -24.92 -9.83 33.08
C THR A 200 -25.74 -10.30 31.88
N LYS A 201 -25.08 -10.62 30.77
CA LYS A 201 -25.68 -11.13 29.53
C LYS A 201 -24.73 -12.10 28.85
N ILE A 202 -25.30 -13.11 28.20
CA ILE A 202 -24.60 -13.99 27.26
C ILE A 202 -25.44 -14.00 25.99
N GLU A 203 -24.87 -13.48 24.91
CA GLU A 203 -25.59 -13.23 23.66
C GLU A 203 -24.95 -14.01 22.52
N MET A 204 -25.79 -14.63 21.69
CA MET A 204 -25.37 -15.19 20.41
C MET A 204 -25.67 -14.16 19.32
N VAL A 205 -24.69 -13.28 19.08
CA VAL A 205 -24.83 -12.19 18.10
C VAL A 205 -24.62 -12.69 16.67
N GLN A 206 -25.39 -12.16 15.74
CA GLN A 206 -25.16 -12.37 14.31
C GLN A 206 -24.30 -11.24 13.74
N GLY A 207 -23.49 -11.55 12.73
CA GLY A 207 -22.67 -10.58 12.01
C GLY A 207 -22.59 -10.94 10.54
N GLU A 208 -22.31 -9.93 9.71
CA GLU A 208 -22.18 -10.08 8.27
C GLU A 208 -20.83 -9.53 7.80
N THR A 209 -20.31 -10.08 6.70
CA THR A 209 -19.11 -9.56 6.06
C THR A 209 -19.44 -8.31 5.26
N SER A 210 -18.68 -7.23 5.45
CA SER A 210 -18.83 -6.00 4.66
C SER A 210 -17.89 -6.00 3.46
N PRO A 211 -18.32 -5.48 2.30
CA PRO A 211 -17.42 -5.30 1.15
C PRO A 211 -16.35 -4.24 1.44
N PRO A 212 -15.22 -4.26 0.70
CA PRO A 212 -14.23 -3.19 0.77
C PRO A 212 -14.83 -1.83 0.43
N GLN A 213 -14.35 -0.78 1.10
CA GLN A 213 -14.74 0.59 0.78
C GLN A 213 -13.97 1.08 -0.46
N LEU A 214 -14.57 2.03 -1.19
CA LEU A 214 -13.87 2.78 -2.23
C LEU A 214 -12.63 3.48 -1.66
N LEU A 215 -11.63 3.69 -2.50
CA LEU A 215 -10.33 4.24 -2.09
C LEU A 215 -10.47 5.72 -1.72
N THR A 216 -9.91 6.13 -0.59
CA THR A 216 -9.54 7.54 -0.39
C THR A 216 -8.24 7.85 -1.14
N GLU A 217 -7.85 9.12 -1.19
CA GLU A 217 -6.56 9.51 -1.77
C GLU A 217 -5.37 8.95 -1.01
N ALA A 218 -5.42 8.90 0.32
CA ALA A 218 -4.39 8.25 1.11
C ALA A 218 -4.30 6.73 0.81
N ASP A 219 -5.44 6.07 0.57
CA ASP A 219 -5.46 4.66 0.19
C ASP A 219 -4.86 4.46 -1.20
N LEU A 220 -5.19 5.34 -2.16
CA LEU A 220 -4.66 5.29 -3.52
C LEU A 220 -3.15 5.56 -3.55
N ILE A 221 -2.65 6.57 -2.81
CA ILE A 221 -1.21 6.81 -2.64
C ILE A 221 -0.53 5.57 -2.06
N SER A 222 -1.11 4.95 -1.03
CA SER A 222 -0.55 3.74 -0.41
C SER A 222 -0.49 2.55 -1.39
N LEU A 223 -1.46 2.42 -2.29
CA LEU A 223 -1.44 1.40 -3.34
C LEU A 223 -0.38 1.71 -4.41
N MET A 224 -0.27 2.97 -4.83
CA MET A 224 0.75 3.39 -5.79
C MET A 224 2.17 3.14 -5.26
N GLU A 225 2.44 3.51 -4.00
CA GLU A 225 3.71 3.23 -3.30
C GLU A 225 3.98 1.72 -3.23
N LYS A 226 2.99 0.92 -2.79
CA LYS A 226 3.09 -0.54 -2.72
C LYS A 226 3.44 -1.18 -4.07
N HIS A 227 2.95 -0.61 -5.16
CA HIS A 227 3.18 -1.10 -6.52
C HIS A 227 4.37 -0.44 -7.22
N GLY A 228 5.08 0.48 -6.56
CA GLY A 228 6.27 1.15 -7.10
C GLY A 228 5.96 2.01 -8.32
N ILE A 229 4.81 2.69 -8.31
CA ILE A 229 4.43 3.66 -9.34
C ILE A 229 4.20 5.03 -8.71
N GLY A 230 4.52 6.11 -9.42
CA GLY A 230 4.40 7.45 -8.87
C GLY A 230 5.54 7.86 -7.94
N THR A 231 6.71 7.20 -8.04
CA THR A 231 7.92 7.56 -7.28
C THR A 231 8.36 9.00 -7.54
N ASP A 232 9.30 9.51 -6.74
CA ASP A 232 9.85 10.87 -6.89
C ASP A 232 8.80 11.98 -6.76
N ALA A 233 7.91 11.85 -5.76
CA ALA A 233 6.86 12.82 -5.45
C ALA A 233 5.88 13.11 -6.62
N THR A 234 5.56 12.10 -7.43
CA THR A 234 4.62 12.23 -8.57
C THR A 234 3.22 11.65 -8.33
N HIS A 235 2.96 11.07 -7.15
CA HIS A 235 1.65 10.54 -6.75
C HIS A 235 0.52 11.57 -6.92
N ALA A 236 0.63 12.72 -6.24
CA ALA A 236 -0.36 13.78 -6.28
C ALA A 236 -0.68 14.28 -7.69
N GLU A 237 0.33 14.41 -8.55
CA GLU A 237 0.15 14.88 -9.92
C GLU A 237 -0.61 13.87 -10.77
N ASN A 238 -0.27 12.58 -10.66
CA ASN A 238 -0.96 11.52 -11.40
C ASN A 238 -2.42 11.37 -10.95
N ILE A 239 -2.69 11.49 -9.65
CA ILE A 239 -4.04 11.48 -9.09
C ILE A 239 -4.84 12.70 -9.55
N ALA A 240 -4.24 13.89 -9.56
CA ALA A 240 -4.90 15.09 -10.07
C ALA A 240 -5.28 14.94 -11.55
N LYS A 241 -4.39 14.41 -12.40
CA LYS A 241 -4.65 14.20 -13.83
C LYS A 241 -5.85 13.32 -14.12
N ILE A 242 -6.07 12.24 -13.36
CA ILE A 242 -7.22 11.35 -13.58
C ILE A 242 -8.55 12.00 -13.14
N GLN A 243 -8.51 12.91 -12.18
CA GLN A 243 -9.67 13.73 -11.79
C GLN A 243 -9.94 14.83 -12.83
N GLU A 244 -8.91 15.57 -13.25
CA GLU A 244 -9.00 16.62 -14.28
C GLU A 244 -9.55 16.10 -15.61
N ARG A 245 -9.18 14.87 -15.98
CA ARG A 245 -9.69 14.19 -17.19
C ARG A 245 -11.04 13.51 -17.01
N LEU A 246 -11.69 13.69 -15.85
CA LEU A 246 -13.00 13.13 -15.54
C LEU A 246 -13.06 11.59 -15.64
N TYR A 247 -11.96 10.91 -15.36
CA TYR A 247 -11.96 9.43 -15.25
C TYR A 247 -12.45 8.96 -13.89
N THR A 248 -12.37 9.83 -12.89
CA THR A 248 -12.89 9.58 -11.55
C THR A 248 -13.29 10.89 -10.91
N LYS A 249 -14.19 10.82 -9.94
CA LYS A 249 -14.56 11.91 -9.06
C LYS A 249 -14.47 11.46 -7.60
N LEU A 250 -14.49 12.42 -6.68
CA LEU A 250 -14.70 12.14 -5.28
C LEU A 250 -16.20 12.14 -4.97
N ASN A 251 -16.66 11.11 -4.26
CA ASN A 251 -18.01 11.09 -3.69
C ASN A 251 -18.10 11.97 -2.42
N ASN A 252 -19.26 12.01 -1.77
CA ASN A 252 -19.48 12.79 -0.55
C ASN A 252 -18.56 12.38 0.61
N ASP A 253 -18.16 11.11 0.66
CA ASP A 253 -17.21 10.56 1.64
C ASP A 253 -15.74 10.76 1.24
N ARG A 254 -15.50 11.53 0.18
CA ARG A 254 -14.17 11.80 -0.40
C ARG A 254 -13.42 10.53 -0.82
N ARG A 255 -14.15 9.58 -1.39
CA ARG A 255 -13.60 8.37 -2.00
C ARG A 255 -13.71 8.44 -3.51
N PHE A 256 -12.73 7.87 -4.19
CA PHE A 256 -12.67 7.78 -5.64
C PHE A 256 -13.78 6.87 -6.16
N GLU A 257 -14.73 7.49 -6.86
CA GLU A 257 -15.73 6.83 -7.66
C GLU A 257 -15.29 6.91 -9.12
N PRO A 258 -15.10 5.77 -9.81
CA PRO A 258 -14.71 5.79 -11.21
C PRO A 258 -15.89 6.25 -12.07
N GLU A 259 -15.61 7.15 -13.01
CA GLU A 259 -16.60 7.63 -13.96
C GLU A 259 -16.75 6.66 -15.13
N LYS A 260 -17.87 6.77 -15.85
CA LYS A 260 -18.19 5.89 -17.00
C LYS A 260 -17.05 5.78 -18.02
N LEU A 261 -16.42 6.91 -18.35
CA LEU A 261 -15.29 6.96 -19.28
C LEU A 261 -14.06 6.23 -18.71
N GLY A 262 -13.75 6.44 -17.43
CA GLY A 262 -12.65 5.76 -16.75
C GLY A 262 -12.83 4.24 -16.72
N LEU A 263 -14.04 3.78 -16.36
CA LEU A 263 -14.40 2.36 -16.37
C LEU A 263 -14.27 1.74 -17.76
N GLY A 264 -14.86 2.39 -18.78
CA GLY A 264 -14.79 1.91 -20.16
C GLY A 264 -13.35 1.82 -20.70
N LEU A 265 -12.49 2.78 -20.36
CA LEU A 265 -11.07 2.73 -20.72
C LEU A 265 -10.36 1.55 -20.04
N CYS A 266 -10.52 1.40 -18.72
CA CYS A 266 -9.90 0.29 -18.00
C CYS A 266 -10.38 -1.07 -18.53
N GLU A 267 -11.69 -1.29 -18.64
CA GLU A 267 -12.25 -2.55 -19.16
C GLU A 267 -11.81 -2.82 -20.60
N GLY A 268 -11.75 -1.80 -21.45
CA GLY A 268 -11.29 -1.95 -22.83
C GLY A 268 -9.86 -2.45 -22.93
N TYR A 269 -8.94 -1.87 -22.16
CA TYR A 269 -7.55 -2.32 -22.08
C TYR A 269 -7.42 -3.71 -21.42
N ASP A 270 -8.23 -4.01 -20.42
CA ASP A 270 -8.22 -5.30 -19.74
C ASP A 270 -8.63 -6.42 -20.70
N LYS A 271 -9.66 -6.18 -21.52
CA LYS A 271 -10.10 -7.10 -22.59
C LYS A 271 -9.01 -7.32 -23.66
N MET A 272 -8.06 -6.40 -23.83
CA MET A 272 -6.91 -6.56 -24.71
C MET A 272 -5.78 -7.42 -24.10
N GLY A 273 -5.93 -7.81 -22.83
CA GLY A 273 -4.90 -8.55 -22.08
C GLY A 273 -3.87 -7.66 -21.39
N HIS A 274 -4.15 -6.35 -21.24
CA HIS A 274 -3.19 -5.36 -20.73
C HIS A 274 -3.40 -4.95 -19.26
N ALA A 275 -4.35 -5.56 -18.53
CA ALA A 275 -4.75 -5.13 -17.18
C ALA A 275 -3.59 -5.05 -16.18
N LEU A 276 -2.89 -6.17 -15.97
CA LEU A 276 -1.80 -6.28 -14.99
C LEU A 276 -0.45 -5.84 -15.55
N SER A 277 -0.26 -5.91 -16.87
CA SER A 277 1.01 -5.55 -17.50
C SER A 277 1.31 -4.07 -17.36
N LYS A 278 0.30 -3.19 -17.28
CA LYS A 278 0.52 -1.73 -17.20
C LYS A 278 1.17 -1.27 -15.90
N LEU A 279 0.73 -1.82 -14.76
CA LEU A 279 1.32 -1.52 -13.45
C LEU A 279 2.78 -1.99 -13.42
N HIS A 280 3.04 -3.21 -13.91
CA HIS A 280 4.39 -3.76 -13.96
C HIS A 280 5.31 -2.97 -14.90
N LEU A 281 4.85 -2.62 -16.11
CA LEU A 281 5.62 -1.83 -17.08
C LEU A 281 5.99 -0.46 -16.52
N ARG A 282 5.06 0.21 -15.84
CA ARG A 282 5.33 1.52 -15.24
C ARG A 282 6.32 1.40 -14.07
N ALA A 283 6.13 0.43 -13.19
CA ALA A 283 7.04 0.21 -12.07
C ALA A 283 8.45 -0.18 -12.55
N GLU A 284 8.54 -0.97 -13.62
CA GLU A 284 9.81 -1.32 -14.25
C GLU A 284 10.51 -0.06 -14.81
N LEU A 285 9.79 0.80 -15.53
CA LEU A 285 10.32 2.07 -16.00
C LEU A 285 10.84 2.93 -14.84
N GLU A 286 10.08 3.08 -13.75
CA GLU A 286 10.51 3.87 -12.58
C GLU A 286 11.76 3.28 -11.92
N ASN A 287 11.85 1.95 -11.79
CA ASN A 287 13.05 1.28 -11.30
C ASN A 287 14.26 1.49 -12.21
N GLN A 288 14.07 1.51 -13.54
CA GLN A 288 15.14 1.79 -14.50
C GLN A 288 15.60 3.26 -14.43
N LEU A 289 14.68 4.22 -14.26
CA LEU A 289 15.02 5.62 -14.04
C LEU A 289 15.85 5.79 -12.76
N LYS A 290 15.47 5.10 -11.67
CA LYS A 290 16.28 5.06 -10.45
C LYS A 290 17.67 4.47 -10.69
N ALA A 291 17.77 3.39 -11.45
CA ALA A 291 19.06 2.79 -11.81
C ALA A 291 19.93 3.74 -12.64
N VAL A 292 19.35 4.58 -13.49
CA VAL A 292 20.08 5.64 -14.21
C VAL A 292 20.63 6.69 -13.24
N CYS A 293 19.83 7.19 -12.31
CA CYS A 293 20.29 8.16 -11.29
C CYS A 293 21.43 7.61 -10.42
N GLU A 294 21.43 6.31 -10.15
CA GLU A 294 22.47 5.62 -9.38
C GLU A 294 23.70 5.21 -10.22
N GLY A 295 23.72 5.52 -11.52
CA GLY A 295 24.81 5.14 -12.43
C GLY A 295 24.89 3.64 -12.76
N ARG A 296 23.81 2.88 -12.47
CA ARG A 296 23.71 1.43 -12.73
C ARG A 296 23.10 1.08 -14.09
N ALA A 297 22.58 2.05 -14.83
CA ALA A 297 21.99 1.86 -16.16
C ALA A 297 22.32 3.03 -17.10
N ASN A 298 22.44 2.75 -18.40
CA ASN A 298 22.65 3.78 -19.43
C ASN A 298 21.30 4.37 -19.87
N PRO A 299 21.13 5.71 -19.88
CA PRO A 299 19.88 6.35 -20.31
C PRO A 299 19.42 5.97 -21.73
N ALA A 300 20.35 5.82 -22.67
CA ALA A 300 20.02 5.51 -24.07
C ALA A 300 19.49 4.08 -24.23
N ASP A 301 19.99 3.14 -23.44
CA ASP A 301 19.53 1.75 -23.46
C ASP A 301 18.14 1.62 -22.83
N VAL A 302 17.94 2.28 -21.68
CA VAL A 302 16.62 2.37 -21.03
C VAL A 302 15.60 2.98 -21.98
N LEU A 303 15.94 4.08 -22.66
CA LEU A 303 15.04 4.71 -23.63
C LEU A 303 14.64 3.76 -24.76
N ARG A 304 15.62 3.06 -25.36
CA ARG A 304 15.37 2.12 -26.47
C ARG A 304 14.46 0.99 -26.01
N GLU A 305 14.78 0.36 -24.89
CA GLU A 305 14.02 -0.75 -24.31
C GLU A 305 12.58 -0.35 -24.01
N GLN A 306 12.39 0.82 -23.40
CA GLN A 306 11.07 1.32 -23.01
C GLN A 306 10.24 1.70 -24.23
N ILE A 307 10.83 2.35 -25.23
CA ILE A 307 10.14 2.61 -26.51
C ILE A 307 9.70 1.30 -27.16
N ASP A 308 10.54 0.28 -27.20
CA ASP A 308 10.19 -1.01 -27.82
C ASP A 308 9.05 -1.70 -27.09
N LYS A 309 9.08 -1.73 -25.75
CA LYS A 309 7.99 -2.28 -24.91
C LYS A 309 6.67 -1.55 -25.13
N TYR A 310 6.67 -0.22 -25.03
CA TYR A 310 5.46 0.58 -25.21
C TYR A 310 4.95 0.57 -26.65
N ARG A 311 5.84 0.47 -27.65
CA ARG A 311 5.45 0.29 -29.06
C ARG A 311 4.68 -1.01 -29.25
N GLN A 312 5.10 -2.11 -28.62
CA GLN A 312 4.37 -3.38 -28.72
C GLN A 312 2.98 -3.29 -28.09
N VAL A 313 2.87 -2.67 -26.92
CA VAL A 313 1.56 -2.40 -26.29
C VAL A 313 0.68 -1.56 -27.23
N PHE A 314 1.24 -0.53 -27.86
CA PHE A 314 0.52 0.32 -28.80
C PHE A 314 0.03 -0.46 -30.03
N ILE A 315 0.86 -1.30 -30.65
CA ILE A 315 0.49 -2.11 -31.82
C ILE A 315 -0.68 -3.04 -31.47
N VAL A 316 -0.61 -3.75 -30.34
CA VAL A 316 -1.70 -4.65 -29.89
C VAL A 316 -2.97 -3.86 -29.61
N THR A 317 -2.85 -2.72 -28.93
CA THR A 317 -3.99 -1.84 -28.62
C THR A 317 -4.66 -1.34 -29.91
N ALA A 318 -3.88 -0.90 -30.89
CA ALA A 318 -4.38 -0.41 -32.17
C ALA A 318 -5.07 -1.51 -32.99
N ALA A 319 -4.50 -2.71 -33.01
CA ALA A 319 -5.10 -3.87 -33.69
C ALA A 319 -6.41 -4.32 -33.05
N GLN A 320 -6.62 -4.02 -31.76
CA GLN A 320 -7.79 -4.44 -31.00
C GLN A 320 -8.69 -3.27 -30.58
N ILE A 321 -8.59 -2.11 -31.23
CA ILE A 321 -9.25 -0.87 -30.82
C ILE A 321 -10.77 -1.02 -30.64
N GLN A 322 -11.41 -1.91 -31.41
CA GLN A 322 -12.83 -2.25 -31.30
C GLN A 322 -13.24 -2.67 -29.87
N LYS A 323 -12.33 -3.28 -29.09
CA LYS A 323 -12.62 -3.66 -27.70
C LYS A 323 -12.88 -2.45 -26.80
N PHE A 324 -12.36 -1.26 -27.15
CA PHE A 324 -12.78 -0.02 -26.49
C PHE A 324 -14.22 0.32 -26.82
N ASP A 325 -14.59 0.29 -28.11
CA ASP A 325 -15.97 0.61 -28.51
C ASP A 325 -16.97 -0.32 -27.82
N ASP A 326 -16.65 -1.61 -27.72
CA ASP A 326 -17.47 -2.60 -27.01
C ASP A 326 -17.57 -2.30 -25.50
N ALA A 327 -16.46 -1.92 -24.86
CA ALA A 327 -16.45 -1.54 -23.45
C ALA A 327 -17.20 -0.22 -23.20
N MET A 328 -17.05 0.77 -24.08
CA MET A 328 -17.72 2.06 -24.00
C MET A 328 -19.22 1.95 -24.24
N THR A 329 -19.65 1.08 -25.15
CA THR A 329 -21.07 0.85 -25.47
C THR A 329 -21.86 0.42 -24.23
N LYS A 330 -21.25 -0.33 -23.31
CA LYS A 330 -21.85 -0.72 -22.01
C LYS A 330 -22.26 0.50 -21.17
N TYR A 331 -21.52 1.61 -21.25
CA TYR A 331 -21.72 2.79 -20.39
C TYR A 331 -22.44 3.94 -21.09
N PHE A 332 -22.26 4.07 -22.41
CA PHE A 332 -22.74 5.20 -23.21
C PHE A 332 -23.80 4.82 -24.25
N GLY A 333 -24.07 3.53 -24.46
CA GLY A 333 -24.97 3.05 -25.50
C GLY A 333 -24.33 3.06 -26.90
N LEU A 334 -25.10 2.66 -27.91
CA LEU A 334 -24.64 2.66 -29.30
C LEU A 334 -24.51 4.10 -29.83
N PRO A 335 -23.54 4.37 -30.71
CA PRO A 335 -23.41 5.66 -31.37
C PRO A 335 -24.73 6.01 -32.09
N GLY A 336 -25.36 7.13 -31.71
CA GLY A 336 -26.60 7.62 -32.34
C GLY A 336 -27.90 7.20 -31.65
N GLN A 337 -27.86 6.43 -30.57
CA GLN A 337 -29.02 6.24 -29.69
C GLN A 337 -28.89 7.17 -28.48
N ASN A 338 -29.95 7.91 -28.14
CA ASN A 338 -29.97 8.70 -26.91
C ASN A 338 -29.75 7.75 -25.72
N PRO A 339 -28.93 8.12 -24.72
CA PRO A 339 -28.78 7.29 -23.54
C PRO A 339 -30.17 7.05 -22.91
N PRO A 340 -30.46 5.84 -22.40
CA PRO A 340 -31.71 5.58 -21.73
C PRO A 340 -31.87 6.55 -20.55
N PRO A 341 -33.10 7.04 -20.26
CA PRO A 341 -33.33 7.93 -19.13
C PRO A 341 -32.87 7.24 -17.83
N PRO A 342 -32.37 8.02 -16.85
CA PRO A 342 -31.99 7.45 -15.56
C PRO A 342 -33.18 6.73 -14.93
N PRO A 343 -32.95 5.65 -14.17
CA PRO A 343 -34.02 4.97 -13.45
C PRO A 343 -34.71 5.96 -12.52
N PRO A 344 -36.05 5.89 -12.38
CA PRO A 344 -36.76 6.76 -11.46
C PRO A 344 -36.23 6.57 -10.04
N PRO A 345 -36.16 7.65 -9.23
CA PRO A 345 -35.77 7.52 -7.84
C PRO A 345 -36.71 6.53 -7.12
N PRO A 346 -36.21 5.79 -6.12
CA PRO A 346 -37.07 4.93 -5.32
C PRO A 346 -38.20 5.76 -4.69
N PRO A 347 -39.41 5.20 -4.56
CA PRO A 347 -40.55 5.91 -3.99
C PRO A 347 -40.20 6.39 -2.57
N ALA A 348 -40.45 7.67 -2.32
CA ALA A 348 -40.27 8.24 -0.98
C ALA A 348 -41.19 7.50 0.02
N PRO A 349 -40.73 7.23 1.24
CA PRO A 349 -41.59 6.68 2.28
C PRO A 349 -42.76 7.65 2.53
N SER A 350 -43.98 7.12 2.54
CA SER A 350 -45.22 7.87 2.71
C SER A 350 -45.22 8.65 4.03
N SER A 351 -45.02 9.96 3.97
CA SER A 351 -45.25 10.87 5.09
C SER A 351 -46.74 11.20 5.19
N GLY A 352 -47.35 10.84 6.32
CA GLY A 352 -48.70 11.25 6.70
C GLY A 352 -48.84 12.77 6.85
N PRO A 353 -50.08 13.28 6.97
CA PRO A 353 -50.40 14.67 6.66
C PRO A 353 -50.18 15.58 7.87
N PHE A 354 -49.35 16.62 7.74
CA PHE A 354 -49.44 17.82 8.59
C PHE A 354 -48.99 19.08 7.84
N GLY A 355 -50.00 19.88 7.45
CA GLY A 355 -50.14 21.32 7.70
C GLY A 355 -49.04 22.32 7.30
N ASP A 356 -49.33 23.06 6.22
CA ASP A 356 -49.19 24.52 6.02
C ASP A 356 -48.06 25.33 6.69
N ARG A 357 -47.26 26.05 5.87
CA ARG A 357 -47.39 27.51 5.59
C ARG A 357 -46.15 28.08 4.88
N ILE A 358 -46.39 28.72 3.71
CA ILE A 358 -45.93 30.05 3.21
C ILE A 358 -44.41 30.36 3.35
N ASN A 359 -43.62 30.69 2.31
CA ASN A 359 -43.79 31.85 1.43
C ASN A 359 -42.96 31.78 0.13
N ARG A 360 -43.50 32.39 -0.93
CA ARG A 360 -42.84 32.70 -2.20
C ARG A 360 -41.80 33.81 -2.03
N ASN A 361 -40.66 33.68 -2.69
CA ASN A 361 -40.14 34.74 -3.55
C ASN A 361 -39.19 34.16 -4.60
N GLN A 362 -39.65 34.23 -5.85
CA GLN A 362 -38.91 33.90 -7.07
C GLN A 362 -38.14 35.13 -7.54
N VAL A 363 -36.88 34.95 -7.93
CA VAL A 363 -36.25 35.75 -8.98
C VAL A 363 -35.74 34.77 -10.02
N ALA A 364 -36.35 34.81 -11.19
CA ALA A 364 -36.01 34.01 -12.36
C ALA A 364 -34.78 34.59 -13.07
N LEU A 365 -33.87 33.73 -13.51
CA LEU A 365 -32.83 34.06 -14.50
C LEU A 365 -33.03 33.17 -15.74
N PRO A 366 -32.86 33.71 -16.95
CA PRO A 366 -33.27 33.06 -18.19
C PRO A 366 -32.30 31.95 -18.64
N ALA A 367 -32.86 30.93 -19.28
CA ALA A 367 -32.13 29.84 -19.92
C ALA A 367 -31.40 30.30 -21.19
N PRO A 368 -30.19 29.79 -21.49
CA PRO A 368 -29.57 30.00 -22.78
C PRO A 368 -30.12 29.02 -23.83
N SER A 369 -30.41 29.61 -24.98
CA SER A 369 -30.94 29.04 -26.21
C SER A 369 -30.02 28.01 -26.87
N ARG A 370 -30.64 26.99 -27.49
CA ARG A 370 -30.05 26.07 -28.46
C ARG A 370 -29.75 26.81 -29.77
N ASN A 371 -28.50 26.73 -30.24
CA ASN A 371 -28.11 26.41 -31.62
C ASN A 371 -26.61 26.65 -31.83
N ASN A 372 -25.81 25.58 -32.02
CA ASN A 372 -25.23 25.28 -33.33
C ASN A 372 -24.45 23.96 -33.29
N ARG A 373 -24.96 22.97 -34.03
CA ARG A 373 -24.26 21.73 -34.40
C ARG A 373 -23.45 22.00 -35.65
N SER A 374 -22.13 22.07 -35.53
CA SER A 374 -21.17 21.71 -36.59
C SER A 374 -19.76 22.07 -36.12
N ASN A 375 -18.97 21.04 -35.81
CA ASN A 375 -17.49 20.96 -35.86
C ASN A 375 -16.96 19.90 -34.88
N PHE A 376 -17.47 18.66 -35.01
CA PHE A 376 -17.01 17.50 -34.24
C PHE A 376 -16.41 16.44 -35.18
N ARG A 377 -15.50 16.88 -36.04
CA ARG A 377 -14.48 16.11 -36.75
C ARG A 377 -13.36 17.12 -37.02
N ILE A 378 -12.09 16.76 -36.80
CA ILE A 378 -10.89 17.64 -36.77
C ILE A 378 -10.47 18.11 -35.37
N ILE A 379 -10.29 17.19 -34.41
CA ILE A 379 -9.23 17.29 -33.37
C ILE A 379 -8.76 15.86 -33.05
N LEU A 380 -8.13 15.20 -34.02
CA LEU A 380 -7.37 13.95 -33.81
C LEU A 380 -6.20 13.85 -34.80
N PHE A 381 -5.55 14.99 -35.12
CA PHE A 381 -4.50 15.01 -36.14
C PHE A 381 -3.39 16.06 -35.95
N VAL A 382 -3.18 16.64 -34.75
CA VAL A 382 -2.18 17.71 -34.54
C VAL A 382 -1.22 17.45 -33.37
N PHE A 383 -0.77 16.21 -33.13
CA PHE A 383 0.29 15.98 -32.13
C PHE A 383 1.40 14.97 -32.51
N ILE A 384 1.58 14.69 -33.81
CA ILE A 384 2.69 13.83 -34.30
C ILE A 384 3.47 14.52 -35.44
N LEU A 385 3.69 15.84 -35.40
CA LEU A 385 4.59 16.53 -36.35
C LEU A 385 5.24 17.79 -35.74
N ALA A 386 5.85 17.66 -34.55
CA ALA A 386 6.63 18.77 -33.98
C ALA A 386 7.89 18.35 -33.19
N ILE A 387 8.40 17.12 -33.36
CA ILE A 387 9.74 16.73 -32.86
C ILE A 387 10.41 15.79 -33.87
N ILE A 388 10.54 16.18 -35.14
CA ILE A 388 11.57 15.65 -36.05
C ILE A 388 11.90 16.74 -37.06
N ASN A 389 12.80 17.67 -36.71
CA ASN A 389 13.67 18.31 -37.70
C ASN A 389 14.84 19.03 -37.01
N ASN A 390 15.94 18.30 -36.83
CA ASN A 390 17.30 18.83 -36.87
C ASN A 390 18.29 17.69 -36.71
N ASN A 391 18.84 17.19 -37.81
CA ASN A 391 20.27 17.39 -38.12
C ASN A 391 20.73 16.53 -39.30
N ASN A 392 21.57 17.18 -40.10
CA ASN A 392 22.21 16.70 -41.32
C ASN A 392 23.17 15.52 -41.09
N ASN A 393 23.21 14.58 -42.03
CA ASN A 393 24.28 13.59 -42.24
C ASN A 393 25.48 14.22 -42.96
N PRO A 394 26.72 13.67 -42.85
CA PRO A 394 27.22 12.67 -43.82
C PRO A 394 28.27 11.68 -43.24
N PRO A 395 28.99 10.82 -44.03
CA PRO A 395 28.51 9.58 -44.63
C PRO A 395 29.33 8.32 -44.22
N ALA A 396 28.93 7.18 -44.79
CA ALA A 396 29.24 5.78 -44.46
C ALA A 396 30.66 5.23 -44.80
N ARG A 397 30.98 4.04 -44.25
CA ARG A 397 31.71 2.94 -44.92
C ARG A 397 31.38 1.55 -44.33
N PRO A 398 31.58 0.44 -45.08
CA PRO A 398 30.64 -0.69 -45.06
C PRO A 398 31.26 -2.09 -44.79
N GLN A 399 30.36 -3.09 -44.69
CA GLN A 399 30.54 -4.56 -44.84
C GLN A 399 31.26 -5.26 -43.65
N GLN A 400 30.85 -6.45 -43.19
CA GLN A 400 30.63 -7.67 -43.98
C GLN A 400 29.54 -8.61 -43.41
N GLN A 401 28.91 -9.30 -44.36
CA GLN A 401 28.04 -10.46 -44.23
C GLN A 401 28.79 -11.68 -43.67
N ASN A 402 28.09 -12.58 -42.97
CA ASN A 402 28.15 -14.01 -43.27
C ASN A 402 27.04 -14.80 -42.53
N ARG A 403 26.23 -15.48 -43.34
CA ARG A 403 25.46 -16.72 -43.11
C ARG A 403 25.68 -17.54 -44.41
N PRO A 404 25.35 -18.84 -44.53
CA PRO A 404 24.73 -19.77 -43.56
C PRO A 404 25.44 -21.16 -43.54
N SER A 405 24.89 -22.13 -42.78
CA SER A 405 24.53 -23.49 -43.27
C SER A 405 24.06 -24.38 -42.10
N GLY A 406 22.86 -24.97 -42.21
CA GLY A 406 22.44 -26.16 -41.42
C GLY A 406 22.79 -27.44 -42.18
N PRO A 407 22.02 -28.54 -42.07
CA PRO A 407 21.20 -29.05 -40.96
C PRO A 407 21.54 -30.54 -40.64
N LEU A 408 21.11 -31.07 -39.50
CA LEU A 408 20.90 -32.52 -39.36
C LEU A 408 19.65 -32.79 -38.50
N GLN A 409 18.62 -33.32 -39.17
CA GLN A 409 17.49 -34.02 -38.56
C GLN A 409 17.94 -35.43 -38.15
N GLN A 410 17.44 -35.93 -37.03
CA GLN A 410 17.23 -37.36 -36.85
C GLN A 410 15.92 -37.61 -36.11
N GLU A 411 15.25 -38.65 -36.58
CA GLU A 411 13.84 -38.99 -36.40
C GLU A 411 13.43 -39.46 -35.01
N GLN A 412 12.10 -39.47 -34.88
CA GLN A 412 11.28 -39.78 -33.73
C GLN A 412 11.41 -41.22 -33.25
N ILE A 413 11.41 -41.40 -31.93
CA ILE A 413 10.87 -42.59 -31.26
C ILE A 413 9.85 -42.09 -30.24
N ARG A 414 8.57 -42.42 -30.42
CA ARG A 414 7.54 -42.24 -29.39
C ARG A 414 7.68 -43.33 -28.34
N PRO A 415 7.58 -42.98 -27.05
CA PRO A 415 6.96 -43.83 -26.07
C PRO A 415 5.72 -43.17 -25.43
N THR A 416 4.86 -44.05 -24.97
CA THR A 416 3.51 -43.89 -24.43
C THR A 416 3.43 -43.11 -23.12
N ASN A 417 2.30 -42.41 -22.94
CA ASN A 417 1.84 -41.62 -21.78
C ASN A 417 2.16 -42.21 -20.38
N ASN A 418 2.76 -41.41 -19.49
CA ASN A 418 2.26 -41.04 -18.14
C ASN A 418 3.35 -40.45 -17.21
N ASN A 419 3.93 -39.31 -17.55
CA ASN A 419 4.60 -38.44 -16.55
C ASN A 419 4.84 -37.04 -17.15
N ARG A 420 3.83 -36.17 -17.10
CA ARG A 420 4.03 -34.74 -17.41
C ARG A 420 4.61 -34.05 -16.17
N VAL A 421 5.84 -33.57 -16.29
CA VAL A 421 6.49 -32.73 -15.28
C VAL A 421 5.94 -31.30 -15.39
N PRO A 422 5.49 -30.65 -14.30
CA PRO A 422 4.95 -29.30 -14.38
C PRO A 422 6.04 -28.27 -14.71
N LYS A 423 5.67 -27.19 -15.41
CA LYS A 423 6.57 -26.07 -15.68
C LYS A 423 6.55 -25.07 -14.53
N CYS A 424 7.73 -24.53 -14.20
CA CYS A 424 7.85 -23.49 -13.18
C CYS A 424 7.55 -22.08 -13.74
N ASN A 425 7.61 -21.05 -12.89
CA ASN A 425 7.40 -19.64 -13.30
C ASN A 425 8.44 -19.09 -14.29
N CYS A 426 9.55 -19.80 -14.50
CA CYS A 426 10.55 -19.50 -15.52
C CYS A 426 10.31 -20.25 -16.85
N ASN A 427 9.17 -20.94 -16.98
CA ASN A 427 8.77 -21.74 -18.16
C ASN A 427 9.71 -22.92 -18.49
N VAL A 428 10.47 -23.39 -17.51
CA VAL A 428 11.32 -24.60 -17.58
C VAL A 428 10.72 -25.74 -16.78
N ASP A 429 11.07 -26.98 -17.11
CA ASP A 429 10.59 -28.17 -16.41
C ASP A 429 11.05 -28.17 -14.95
N ALA A 430 10.12 -28.43 -14.03
CA ALA A 430 10.42 -28.44 -12.61
C ALA A 430 11.15 -29.72 -12.19
N LYS A 431 12.06 -29.61 -11.23
CA LYS A 431 12.79 -30.73 -10.66
C LYS A 431 12.01 -31.35 -9.51
N GLU A 432 11.77 -32.67 -9.55
CA GLU A 432 11.20 -33.43 -8.44
C GLU A 432 12.24 -33.62 -7.32
N LEU A 433 11.81 -33.41 -6.08
CA LEU A 433 12.58 -33.61 -4.86
C LEU A 433 11.71 -34.25 -3.78
N THR A 434 12.34 -34.89 -2.80
CA THR A 434 11.66 -35.55 -1.68
C THR A 434 12.06 -34.90 -0.36
N VAL A 435 11.09 -34.63 0.52
CA VAL A 435 11.35 -34.04 1.84
C VAL A 435 12.17 -35.00 2.70
N ARG A 436 13.40 -34.62 3.02
CA ARG A 436 14.31 -35.40 3.90
C ARG A 436 14.28 -34.97 5.37
N LYS A 437 13.71 -33.80 5.66
CA LYS A 437 13.65 -33.25 7.02
C LYS A 437 12.58 -33.96 7.85
N GLU A 438 12.91 -34.33 9.08
CA GLU A 438 11.96 -34.90 10.04
C GLU A 438 10.75 -33.98 10.25
N GLY A 439 9.56 -34.56 10.18
CA GLY A 439 8.28 -33.86 10.29
C GLY A 439 7.15 -34.57 9.53
N PRO A 440 5.93 -34.02 9.56
CA PRO A 440 4.73 -34.67 9.02
C PRO A 440 4.78 -34.98 7.52
N ASN A 441 5.66 -34.32 6.78
CA ASN A 441 5.80 -34.46 5.32
C ASN A 441 7.07 -35.22 4.91
N LYS A 442 7.82 -35.82 5.84
CA LYS A 442 9.03 -36.59 5.51
C LYS A 442 8.68 -37.71 4.53
N GLY A 443 9.43 -37.80 3.43
CA GLY A 443 9.17 -38.77 2.35
C GLY A 443 8.19 -38.30 1.28
N ARG A 444 7.49 -37.16 1.43
CA ARG A 444 6.63 -36.61 0.36
C ARG A 444 7.46 -35.96 -0.75
N SER A 445 7.06 -36.17 -2.01
CA SER A 445 7.67 -35.55 -3.20
C SER A 445 7.03 -34.21 -3.56
N PHE A 446 7.84 -33.24 -3.98
CA PHE A 446 7.44 -31.93 -4.45
C PHE A 446 8.28 -31.48 -5.67
N PHE A 447 7.80 -30.50 -6.42
CA PHE A 447 8.47 -29.89 -7.57
C PHE A 447 9.00 -28.49 -7.23
N ARG A 448 10.21 -28.16 -7.70
CA ARG A 448 10.78 -26.80 -7.65
C ARG A 448 11.45 -26.41 -8.96
N CYS A 449 11.78 -25.13 -9.16
CA CYS A 449 12.54 -24.71 -10.34
C CYS A 449 13.91 -25.40 -10.43
N GLY A 450 14.25 -25.93 -11.61
CA GLY A 450 15.52 -26.61 -11.86
C GLY A 450 16.69 -25.67 -12.23
N ASN A 451 16.41 -24.43 -12.65
CA ASN A 451 17.39 -23.56 -13.30
C ASN A 451 17.62 -22.22 -12.57
N ASN A 452 16.79 -21.87 -11.58
CA ASN A 452 16.90 -20.62 -10.82
C ASN A 452 16.45 -20.83 -9.37
N ASP A 453 17.39 -20.74 -8.42
CA ASP A 453 17.12 -20.89 -6.98
C ASP A 453 16.32 -19.71 -6.38
N GLN A 454 16.16 -18.59 -7.10
CA GLN A 454 15.28 -17.47 -6.71
C GLN A 454 13.85 -17.59 -7.26
N CYS A 455 13.55 -18.65 -8.03
CA CYS A 455 12.20 -18.91 -8.52
C CYS A 455 11.35 -19.56 -7.41
N ASN A 456 10.30 -18.86 -6.98
CA ASN A 456 9.42 -19.30 -5.88
C ASN A 456 8.37 -20.36 -6.27
N PHE A 457 8.56 -21.08 -7.38
CA PHE A 457 7.63 -22.13 -7.79
C PHE A 457 7.76 -23.37 -6.89
N PHE A 458 6.63 -23.81 -6.33
CA PHE A 458 6.50 -25.01 -5.51
C PHE A 458 5.16 -25.68 -5.76
N ALA A 459 5.16 -27.00 -5.94
CA ALA A 459 3.94 -27.81 -6.03
C ALA A 459 4.17 -29.19 -5.42
N TRP A 460 3.21 -29.74 -4.67
CA TRP A 460 3.29 -31.13 -4.23
C TRP A 460 2.99 -32.08 -5.39
N LYS A 461 3.64 -33.25 -5.41
CA LYS A 461 3.49 -34.20 -6.52
C LYS A 461 2.09 -34.80 -6.61
N ASP A 462 1.48 -35.10 -5.47
CA ASP A 462 0.10 -35.57 -5.34
C ASP A 462 -0.92 -34.52 -5.82
N ASP A 463 -0.75 -33.24 -5.47
CA ASP A 463 -1.62 -32.14 -5.90
C ASP A 463 -1.52 -31.84 -7.42
N ALA A 464 -0.34 -32.09 -8.00
CA ALA A 464 -0.11 -31.90 -9.44
C ALA A 464 -0.69 -33.03 -10.30
N ILE A 465 -0.84 -34.24 -9.73
CA ILE A 465 -1.38 -35.42 -10.43
C ILE A 465 -2.92 -35.42 -10.40
N SER A 466 -3.56 -34.81 -9.39
CA SER A 466 -5.02 -34.73 -9.29
C SER A 466 -5.69 -33.73 -10.24
N SER A 467 -4.92 -32.97 -11.03
CA SER A 467 -5.41 -31.83 -11.82
C SER A 467 -5.09 -31.96 -13.32
N PHE A 468 -5.38 -33.12 -13.94
CA PHE A 468 -5.24 -33.27 -15.39
C PHE A 468 -6.50 -32.80 -16.14
N GLY A 469 -6.64 -31.48 -16.22
CA GLY A 469 -7.71 -30.81 -16.96
C GLY A 469 -7.83 -29.32 -16.65
N GLY A 470 -6.73 -28.57 -16.65
CA GLY A 470 -6.76 -27.11 -16.50
C GLY A 470 -5.44 -26.54 -16.00
N ASP A 471 -5.03 -25.39 -16.57
CA ASP A 471 -3.80 -24.67 -16.23
C ASP A 471 -3.74 -24.34 -14.71
N ILE A 472 -2.70 -24.84 -14.04
CA ILE A 472 -2.48 -24.58 -12.60
C ILE A 472 -1.85 -23.19 -12.45
N ALA A 473 -2.58 -22.25 -11.85
CA ALA A 473 -2.04 -20.97 -11.41
C ALA A 473 -1.13 -21.16 -10.16
N PRO A 474 -0.01 -20.43 -10.04
CA PRO A 474 0.91 -20.60 -8.91
C PRO A 474 0.28 -20.14 -7.59
N ARG A 475 0.25 -21.03 -6.58
CA ARG A 475 -0.12 -20.66 -5.21
C ARG A 475 1.04 -19.92 -4.53
N GLN A 476 0.74 -18.76 -3.96
CA GLN A 476 1.66 -18.04 -3.08
C GLN A 476 1.73 -18.73 -1.72
N TYR A 477 2.88 -18.65 -1.07
CA TYR A 477 3.11 -19.19 0.27
C TYR A 477 2.19 -18.46 1.27
N GLY A 478 1.08 -19.07 1.68
CA GLY A 478 0.14 -18.46 2.63
C GLY A 478 -1.23 -19.11 2.80
N ASP A 479 -1.73 -19.91 1.85
CA ASP A 479 -3.10 -20.42 1.92
C ASP A 479 -3.18 -21.82 2.54
N ASN A 480 -3.82 -21.91 3.71
CA ASN A 480 -4.08 -23.15 4.44
C ASN A 480 -5.58 -23.50 4.32
N PRO A 481 -5.99 -24.63 3.74
CA PRO A 481 -7.34 -25.15 3.90
C PRO A 481 -7.44 -26.03 5.15
N SER A 482 -8.53 -25.84 5.89
CA SER A 482 -8.86 -26.44 7.18
C SER A 482 -9.15 -27.95 7.13
N ASN A 483 -8.75 -28.62 8.21
CA ASN A 483 -9.33 -29.81 8.86
C ASN A 483 -9.60 -31.10 8.05
N VAL A 484 -8.83 -32.13 8.38
CA VAL A 484 -9.34 -33.50 8.56
C VAL A 484 -8.90 -33.99 9.94
N GLU A 485 -9.87 -34.40 10.75
CA GLU A 485 -9.71 -35.00 12.08
C GLU A 485 -8.88 -36.30 12.01
N ASN A 486 -7.98 -36.50 12.98
CA ASN A 486 -7.77 -37.84 13.52
C ASN A 486 -7.24 -37.81 14.96
N LYS A 487 -7.88 -38.62 15.80
CA LYS A 487 -7.71 -38.77 17.26
C LYS A 487 -6.50 -39.64 17.62
N ARG A 488 -5.83 -39.24 18.72
CA ARG A 488 -5.03 -40.06 19.68
C ARG A 488 -3.71 -40.62 19.09
N GLN A 489 -2.58 -40.72 19.79
CA GLN A 489 -2.32 -41.23 21.14
C GLN A 489 -0.97 -40.67 21.68
N LYS A 490 -0.81 -40.68 23.01
CA LYS A 490 0.39 -40.25 23.75
C LYS A 490 1.30 -41.46 23.95
N SER A 491 2.60 -41.35 23.64
CA SER A 491 3.64 -42.28 24.12
C SER A 491 4.90 -41.49 24.47
N ASP A 492 5.40 -41.77 25.67
CA ASP A 492 6.61 -41.23 26.28
C ASP A 492 7.89 -41.81 25.65
N ASN A 493 9.01 -41.13 25.92
CA ASN A 493 10.42 -41.48 25.72
C ASN A 493 11.02 -41.27 24.32
N ASP A 494 11.91 -40.28 24.21
CA ASP A 494 13.33 -40.56 23.97
C ASP A 494 14.21 -39.30 24.19
N GLU A 495 15.17 -39.46 25.09
CA GLU A 495 16.30 -38.57 25.32
C GLU A 495 17.27 -38.65 24.14
N ASP A 496 17.49 -37.55 23.42
CA ASP A 496 18.82 -37.10 22.98
C ASP A 496 18.74 -35.70 22.34
N SER A 497 18.80 -34.64 23.15
CA SER A 497 18.75 -33.27 22.62
C SER A 497 20.14 -32.83 22.14
N LYS A 498 20.36 -32.82 20.82
CA LYS A 498 21.49 -32.11 20.21
C LYS A 498 21.41 -30.61 20.54
N GLN A 499 22.20 -30.15 21.52
CA GLN A 499 22.26 -28.75 21.93
C GLN A 499 22.65 -27.84 20.77
N ARG A 500 21.88 -26.74 20.60
CA ARG A 500 22.14 -25.72 19.58
C ARG A 500 23.47 -25.00 19.88
N LYS A 501 24.30 -24.89 18.85
CA LYS A 501 25.58 -24.18 18.86
C LYS A 501 25.38 -22.71 18.50
N CYS A 502 26.13 -21.82 19.15
CA CYS A 502 26.17 -20.39 18.90
C CYS A 502 26.50 -20.09 17.42
N GLY A 503 25.74 -19.19 16.80
CA GLY A 503 25.91 -18.83 15.39
C GLY A 503 27.16 -18.00 15.07
N LEU A 504 27.96 -17.61 16.08
CA LEU A 504 29.21 -16.87 15.92
C LEU A 504 30.43 -17.76 16.23
N CYS A 505 30.59 -18.21 17.49
CA CYS A 505 31.75 -19.00 17.93
C CYS A 505 31.56 -20.53 17.87
N LYS A 506 30.37 -21.01 17.47
CA LYS A 506 30.03 -22.45 17.37
C LYS A 506 30.08 -23.26 18.68
N GLN A 507 30.22 -22.61 19.84
CA GLN A 507 30.11 -23.28 21.16
C GLN A 507 28.64 -23.44 21.60
N THR A 508 28.33 -24.48 22.35
CA THR A 508 26.99 -24.70 22.95
C THR A 508 26.80 -23.82 24.20
N GLY A 509 25.55 -23.68 24.68
CA GLY A 509 25.24 -22.98 25.92
C GLY A 509 24.92 -21.48 25.79
N HIS A 510 25.08 -20.87 24.62
CA HIS A 510 24.66 -19.48 24.36
C HIS A 510 24.30 -19.24 22.90
N ILE A 511 23.60 -18.12 22.64
CA ILE A 511 23.20 -17.69 21.28
C ILE A 511 24.06 -16.52 20.81
N ARG A 512 24.05 -16.25 19.49
CA ARG A 512 24.88 -15.22 18.85
C ARG A 512 24.82 -13.85 19.53
N ARG A 513 23.66 -13.43 20.06
CA ARG A 513 23.50 -12.15 20.78
C ARG A 513 24.31 -12.03 22.07
N ASN A 514 24.61 -13.15 22.71
CA ASN A 514 25.29 -13.21 24.01
C ASN A 514 26.64 -13.94 23.88
N CYS A 515 27.28 -13.86 22.71
CA CYS A 515 28.55 -14.52 22.44
C CYS A 515 29.67 -13.78 23.17
N PRO A 516 30.49 -14.42 24.01
CA PRO A 516 31.61 -13.76 24.71
C PRO A 516 32.61 -13.11 23.75
N SER A 517 32.70 -13.63 22.52
CA SER A 517 33.53 -13.10 21.43
C SER A 517 32.93 -11.88 20.69
N LEU A 518 31.86 -11.25 21.20
CA LEU A 518 31.28 -10.03 20.59
C LEU A 518 32.07 -8.75 20.90
N ASN A 519 32.98 -8.77 21.87
CA ASN A 519 33.72 -7.59 22.35
C ASN A 519 35.24 -7.66 22.11
N PHE A 520 35.71 -8.45 21.14
CA PHE A 520 37.11 -8.49 20.70
C PHE A 520 37.21 -8.49 19.18
#